data_AF-A0AAJ0F155-F1
#
_entry.id   AF-A0AAJ0F155-F1
#
_cell.length_a   1.000
_cell.length_b   1.000
_cell.length_c   1.000
_cell.angle_alpha   90.00
_cell.angle_beta   90.00
_cell.angle_gamma   90.00
#
_symmetry.space_group_name_H-M   'P 1'
#
loop_
_entity.id
_entity.type
_entity.pdbx_description
1 polymer ?
#
loop_
_entity_poly.entity_id
_entity_poly.type
_entity_poly.pdbx_seq_one_letter_code
_entity_poly.pdbx_strand_id
1 'polypeptide(L)'
;MAATTSSVDWKGWFASDNAEPAKKQLATTQNIKPDLVGLDQSTAAELICIKKPAHHQRVTDSELHHCLESLSLQDLHQHVAAQAAALCAAEEAWDQKRRKGWRKVRTGAQEFAVVFESFLKSFSGIVEIAKMADEAYGGAATQILSLFYATIKVKAANDEAIITAMHTITDRLPDAQIYGQVYADMTLAMMLAEAYKQTILFAKGATRYFQGRGITRAVRSIGSPTEFSDLAETLVHVFTNIRVRCEALLSQRVAFLAVQNAELLRQLKLLTDGQNIDRVRRIQKLLNRRQSDTKNILDDQLNERRKFLSLVTNHSPKELSRMRLRDLEVLPEYLAWTDTGSSLLFLHGCNHESETMPQSWLSLAVVDLVADLKKDTSSGRSVAFELCSPQETVEDIASSLISQLLDMQPSVLSDAEDEREMELRLQRNHDSGHISEKGDSSRLSEYSWVLKEVIDKYETPVYLVISHPETCGMGDLWSFIRNLLSVVAVAKNKVKILMVVRTEFWNIDERLSDIGKSLFESRHLIVARRDQTEVDVQGF
;
A
#
# COMPACT_ATOMS: atom_id res chain seq x y z
N MET A 1 23.81 6.40 -14.56
CA MET A 1 24.44 7.12 -13.43
C MET A 1 23.39 8.02 -12.79
N ALA A 2 22.55 7.48 -11.92
CA ALA A 2 21.63 8.29 -11.12
C ALA A 2 22.40 8.72 -9.87
N ALA A 3 22.88 9.97 -9.85
CA ALA A 3 23.49 10.52 -8.66
C ALA A 3 22.46 10.47 -7.53
N THR A 4 22.78 9.74 -6.46
CA THR A 4 22.09 9.84 -5.19
C THR A 4 22.30 11.25 -4.66
N THR A 5 21.48 12.19 -5.12
CA THR A 5 21.41 13.53 -4.57
C THR A 5 20.83 13.38 -3.18
N SER A 6 21.70 13.22 -2.18
CA SER A 6 21.34 13.42 -0.78
C SER A 6 20.57 14.73 -0.70
N SER A 7 19.35 14.68 -0.19
CA SER A 7 18.49 15.83 0.07
C SER A 7 19.26 16.95 0.77
N VAL A 8 19.79 17.92 0.03
CA VAL A 8 20.48 19.06 0.64
C VAL A 8 19.40 19.99 1.18
N ASP A 9 19.34 20.12 2.50
CA ASP A 9 18.51 21.12 3.17
C ASP A 9 18.94 22.54 2.76
N TRP A 10 18.02 23.51 2.80
CA TRP A 10 18.24 24.90 2.41
C TRP A 10 19.48 25.51 3.08
N LYS A 11 19.72 25.19 4.35
CA LYS A 11 20.91 25.64 5.07
C LYS A 11 22.21 25.12 4.45
N GLY A 12 22.24 23.84 4.08
CA GLY A 12 23.38 23.23 3.38
C GLY A 12 23.54 23.79 1.97
N TRP A 13 22.43 24.09 1.30
CA TRP A 13 22.44 24.65 -0.05
C TRP A 13 23.00 26.07 -0.07
N PHE A 14 22.59 26.95 0.86
CA PHE A 14 23.13 28.32 0.97
C PHE A 14 24.61 28.38 1.34
N ALA A 15 25.12 27.34 1.99
CA ALA A 15 26.56 27.19 2.26
C ALA A 15 27.37 26.77 1.01
N SER A 16 26.72 26.35 -0.07
CA SER A 16 27.37 25.92 -1.32
C SER A 16 27.61 27.07 -2.30
N ASP A 17 28.55 26.87 -3.24
CA ASP A 17 28.86 27.83 -4.31
C ASP A 17 27.66 28.10 -5.24
N ASN A 18 26.71 27.15 -5.33
CA ASN A 18 25.49 27.29 -6.15
C ASN A 18 24.54 28.37 -5.61
N ALA A 19 24.74 28.83 -4.37
CA ALA A 19 23.90 29.85 -3.76
C ALA A 19 24.29 31.29 -4.10
N GLU A 20 25.47 31.51 -4.70
CA GLU A 20 25.99 32.85 -4.99
C GLU A 20 25.04 33.73 -5.83
N PRO A 21 24.35 33.23 -6.87
CA PRO A 21 23.37 34.03 -7.60
C PRO A 21 22.23 34.56 -6.71
N ALA A 22 21.70 33.70 -5.83
CA ALA A 22 20.59 34.05 -4.95
C ALA A 22 21.06 35.03 -3.86
N LYS A 23 22.25 34.81 -3.28
CA LYS A 23 22.88 35.74 -2.34
C LYS A 23 23.12 37.10 -2.96
N LYS A 24 23.60 37.16 -4.20
CA LYS A 24 23.80 38.42 -4.93
C LYS A 24 22.49 39.17 -5.13
N GLN A 25 21.40 38.46 -5.45
CA GLN A 25 20.08 39.06 -5.56
C GLN A 25 19.60 39.63 -4.23
N LEU A 26 19.73 38.86 -3.15
CA LEU A 26 19.39 39.31 -1.79
C LEU A 26 20.25 40.51 -1.36
N ALA A 27 21.55 40.53 -1.68
CA ALA A 27 22.46 41.61 -1.32
C ALA A 27 22.00 42.99 -1.84
N THR A 28 21.27 43.03 -2.96
CA THR A 28 20.68 44.29 -3.48
C THR A 28 19.66 44.90 -2.52
N THR A 29 19.11 44.11 -1.60
CA THR A 29 18.13 44.55 -0.59
C THR A 29 18.75 45.05 0.71
N GLN A 30 20.02 44.72 1.01
CA GLN A 30 20.67 45.13 2.27
C GLN A 30 20.74 46.66 2.42
N ASN A 31 20.80 47.39 1.31
CA ASN A 31 20.85 48.85 1.31
C ASN A 31 19.47 49.52 1.45
N ILE A 32 18.39 48.74 1.48
CA ILE A 32 17.03 49.27 1.60
C ILE A 32 16.75 49.53 3.08
N LYS A 33 16.99 50.78 3.51
CA LYS A 33 16.61 51.23 4.86
C LYS A 33 15.12 51.63 4.94
N PRO A 34 14.46 51.45 6.10
CA PRO A 34 13.14 52.01 6.37
C PRO A 34 13.19 53.54 6.27
N ASP A 35 12.15 54.13 5.68
CA ASP A 35 12.05 55.58 5.48
C ASP A 35 11.18 56.19 6.57
N LEU A 36 11.81 56.82 7.56
CA LEU A 36 11.12 57.42 8.70
C LEU A 36 10.79 58.90 8.45
N VAL A 37 11.26 59.48 7.34
CA VAL A 37 11.06 60.91 7.05
C VAL A 37 9.58 61.18 6.80
N GLY A 38 8.98 62.00 7.67
CA GLY A 38 7.56 62.36 7.55
C GLY A 38 6.60 61.38 8.21
N LEU A 39 7.08 60.51 9.11
CA LEU A 39 6.21 59.73 9.99
C LEU A 39 5.37 60.68 10.85
N ASP A 40 4.06 60.43 10.93
CA ASP A 40 3.22 61.14 11.89
C ASP A 40 3.26 60.47 13.27
N GLN A 41 2.85 61.22 14.30
CA GLN A 41 2.86 60.73 15.67
C GLN A 41 1.96 59.50 15.87
N SER A 42 0.89 59.35 15.07
CA SER A 42 -0.04 58.22 15.17
C SER A 42 0.60 56.93 14.66
N THR A 43 1.32 56.99 13.54
CA THR A 43 2.06 55.89 12.94
C THR A 43 3.25 55.52 13.84
N ALA A 44 3.95 56.52 14.39
CA ALA A 44 5.02 56.31 15.36
C ALA A 44 4.54 55.58 16.62
N ALA A 45 3.38 55.99 17.15
CA ALA A 45 2.78 55.35 18.32
C ALA A 45 2.36 53.91 18.02
N GLU A 46 1.71 53.64 16.87
CA GLU A 46 1.34 52.28 16.48
C GLU A 46 2.55 51.38 16.32
N LEU A 47 3.66 51.89 15.77
CA LEU A 47 4.88 51.12 15.59
C LEU A 47 5.49 50.67 16.94
N ILE A 48 5.46 51.54 17.97
CA ILE A 48 5.87 51.18 19.32
C ILE A 48 4.91 50.17 19.96
N CYS A 49 3.61 50.29 19.68
CA CYS A 49 2.62 49.34 20.16
C CYS A 49 2.88 47.90 19.69
N ILE A 50 3.55 47.71 18.54
CA ILE A 50 3.95 46.36 18.07
C ILE A 50 4.86 45.67 19.10
N LYS A 51 5.75 46.43 19.77
CA LYS A 51 6.71 45.87 20.73
C LYS A 51 6.26 45.94 22.18
N LYS A 52 5.58 47.02 22.59
CA LYS A 52 5.12 47.23 23.97
C LYS A 52 3.71 47.84 23.96
N PRO A 53 2.67 47.11 24.39
CA PRO A 53 1.28 47.59 24.31
C PRO A 53 0.89 48.67 25.34
N ALA A 54 1.82 49.45 25.91
CA ALA A 54 1.49 50.42 26.96
C ALA A 54 2.27 51.74 26.87
N HIS A 55 1.50 52.84 26.92
CA HIS A 55 1.83 54.26 27.04
C HIS A 55 1.95 55.10 25.74
N HIS A 56 0.98 56.00 25.58
CA HIS A 56 1.05 57.18 24.73
C HIS A 56 2.02 58.21 25.35
N GLN A 57 3.32 58.04 25.15
CA GLN A 57 4.29 59.10 25.35
C GLN A 57 4.75 59.65 24.00
N ARG A 58 5.24 60.90 23.99
CA ARG A 58 5.89 61.47 22.80
C ARG A 58 7.12 60.62 22.49
N VAL A 59 7.18 60.14 21.26
CA VAL A 59 8.22 59.26 20.76
C VAL A 59 9.32 60.10 20.13
N THR A 60 10.57 59.86 20.51
CA THR A 60 11.74 60.43 19.84
C THR A 60 12.19 59.56 18.67
N ASP A 61 12.81 60.16 17.65
CA ASP A 61 13.30 59.42 16.48
C ASP A 61 14.32 58.34 16.86
N SER A 62 15.13 58.57 17.90
CA SER A 62 16.08 57.59 18.44
C SER A 62 15.39 56.38 19.07
N GLU A 63 14.28 56.58 19.78
CA GLU A 63 13.49 55.47 20.36
C GLU A 63 12.82 54.64 19.26
N LEU A 64 12.40 55.30 18.17
CA LEU A 64 11.74 54.63 17.05
C LEU A 64 12.73 53.77 16.24
N HIS A 65 13.95 54.28 16.01
CA HIS A 65 15.04 53.49 15.43
C HIS A 65 15.40 52.29 16.30
N HIS A 66 15.57 52.50 17.61
CA HIS A 66 15.88 51.40 18.53
C HIS A 66 14.75 50.37 18.60
N CYS A 67 13.49 50.80 18.53
CA CYS A 67 12.32 49.91 18.49
C CYS A 67 12.33 49.03 17.23
N LEU A 68 12.58 49.62 16.06
CA LEU A 68 12.68 48.89 14.79
C LEU A 68 13.84 47.89 14.77
N GLU A 69 15.03 48.29 15.23
CA GLU A 69 16.21 47.43 15.27
C GLU A 69 16.04 46.20 16.16
N SER A 70 15.20 46.34 17.19
CA SER A 70 15.00 45.30 18.19
C SER A 70 13.68 44.54 18.02
N LEU A 71 12.96 44.77 16.92
CA LEU A 71 11.71 44.07 16.59
C LEU A 71 12.02 42.75 15.89
N SER A 72 11.37 41.66 16.28
CA SER A 72 11.40 40.39 15.55
C SER A 72 10.17 40.20 14.67
N LEU A 73 10.29 39.37 13.64
CA LEU A 73 9.15 39.00 12.79
C LEU A 73 8.04 38.32 13.62
N GLN A 74 8.42 37.59 14.67
CA GLN A 74 7.50 36.96 15.61
C GLN A 74 6.71 37.99 16.42
N ASP A 75 7.34 39.08 16.87
CA ASP A 75 6.65 40.17 17.58
C ASP A 75 5.59 40.83 16.66
N LEU A 76 5.97 41.10 15.41
CA LEU A 76 5.04 41.63 14.40
C LEU A 76 3.86 40.68 14.18
N HIS A 77 4.13 39.39 14.00
CA HIS A 77 3.10 38.36 13.86
C HIS A 77 2.14 38.32 15.03
N GLN A 78 2.65 38.27 16.26
CA GLN A 78 1.84 38.20 17.47
C GLN A 78 0.96 39.44 17.61
N HIS A 79 1.50 40.63 17.33
CA HIS A 79 0.73 41.87 17.37
C HIS A 79 -0.37 41.88 16.32
N VAL A 80 -0.06 41.56 15.06
CA VAL A 80 -1.05 41.55 13.97
C VAL A 80 -2.13 40.50 14.23
N ALA A 81 -1.77 39.29 14.66
CA ALA A 81 -2.72 38.24 14.99
C ALA A 81 -3.63 38.62 16.18
N ALA A 82 -3.06 39.23 17.23
CA ALA A 82 -3.84 39.73 18.36
C ALA A 82 -4.81 40.85 17.93
N GLN A 83 -4.38 41.75 17.04
CA GLN A 83 -5.23 42.80 16.48
C GLN A 83 -6.34 42.22 15.59
N ALA A 84 -6.01 41.28 14.69
CA ALA A 84 -6.97 40.59 13.84
C ALA A 84 -8.02 39.85 14.70
N ALA A 85 -7.59 39.08 15.71
CA ALA A 85 -8.48 38.38 16.63
C ALA A 85 -9.37 39.34 17.43
N ALA A 86 -8.81 40.42 17.97
CA ALA A 86 -9.58 41.43 18.70
C ALA A 86 -10.59 42.15 17.81
N LEU A 87 -10.26 42.38 16.53
CA LEU A 87 -11.15 43.00 15.56
C LEU A 87 -12.25 42.04 15.11
N CYS A 88 -11.97 40.75 14.88
CA CYS A 88 -12.97 39.73 14.59
C CYS A 88 -13.94 39.52 15.77
N ALA A 89 -13.43 39.41 17.01
CA ALA A 89 -14.27 39.30 18.20
C ALA A 89 -15.13 40.57 18.41
N ALA A 90 -14.58 41.75 18.06
CA ALA A 90 -15.37 42.97 18.01
C ALA A 90 -16.42 42.90 16.91
N GLU A 91 -16.12 42.42 15.70
CA GLU A 91 -17.10 42.28 14.63
C GLU A 91 -18.28 41.39 15.03
N GLU A 92 -18.04 40.22 15.63
CA GLU A 92 -19.12 39.36 16.14
C GLU A 92 -20.02 40.09 17.15
N ALA A 93 -19.41 40.83 18.07
CA ALA A 93 -20.12 41.66 19.05
C ALA A 93 -20.82 42.89 18.42
N TRP A 94 -20.34 43.36 17.27
CA TRP A 94 -20.87 44.49 16.51
C TRP A 94 -21.96 44.08 15.53
N ASP A 95 -21.89 42.90 14.91
CA ASP A 95 -22.92 42.35 14.02
C ASP A 95 -24.18 41.98 14.81
N GLN A 96 -24.04 41.55 16.06
CA GLN A 96 -25.15 41.48 17.01
C GLN A 96 -25.80 42.85 17.26
N LYS A 97 -25.04 43.95 17.19
CA LYS A 97 -25.53 45.33 17.41
C LYS A 97 -25.98 46.03 16.11
N ARG A 98 -25.49 45.62 14.93
CA ARG A 98 -25.73 46.23 13.60
C ARG A 98 -27.07 45.92 12.96
N ARG A 99 -27.98 45.18 13.63
CA ARG A 99 -29.43 45.20 13.31
C ARG A 99 -30.04 46.63 13.38
N LYS A 100 -29.31 47.63 13.88
CA LYS A 100 -29.72 49.04 13.94
C LYS A 100 -28.59 50.02 13.56
N GLY A 101 -28.25 50.11 12.27
CA GLY A 101 -27.76 51.35 11.63
C GLY A 101 -26.32 51.87 11.89
N TRP A 102 -25.65 52.20 10.77
CA TRP A 102 -24.47 53.05 10.49
C TRP A 102 -23.14 52.86 11.26
N ARG A 103 -22.14 52.29 10.54
CA ARG A 103 -20.72 52.74 10.43
C ARG A 103 -19.93 51.84 9.46
N LYS A 104 -19.33 52.38 8.38
CA LYS A 104 -18.50 51.68 7.38
C LYS A 104 -16.97 51.74 7.64
N VAL A 105 -16.50 52.74 8.39
CA VAL A 105 -15.06 53.08 8.51
C VAL A 105 -14.22 52.08 9.35
N ARG A 106 -14.87 51.22 10.14
CA ARG A 106 -14.16 50.22 10.99
C ARG A 106 -13.85 48.91 10.25
N THR A 107 -14.53 48.64 9.13
CA THR A 107 -14.44 47.38 8.40
C THR A 107 -13.10 47.23 7.68
N GLY A 108 -12.61 48.28 7.03
CA GLY A 108 -11.37 48.16 6.24
C GLY A 108 -10.10 47.95 7.07
N ALA A 109 -9.99 48.55 8.27
CA ALA A 109 -8.83 48.32 9.15
C ALA A 109 -8.75 46.86 9.61
N GLN A 110 -9.92 46.26 9.85
CA GLN A 110 -10.06 44.87 10.22
C GLN A 110 -9.71 43.95 9.06
N GLU A 111 -10.29 44.20 7.88
CA GLU A 111 -10.00 43.45 6.67
C GLU A 111 -8.51 43.49 6.35
N PHE A 112 -7.87 44.67 6.40
CA PHE A 112 -6.43 44.80 6.23
C PHE A 112 -5.63 43.98 7.26
N ALA A 113 -5.98 44.03 8.55
CA ALA A 113 -5.25 43.28 9.58
C ALA A 113 -5.31 41.77 9.36
N VAL A 114 -6.47 41.23 8.97
CA VAL A 114 -6.67 39.81 8.65
C VAL A 114 -5.86 39.41 7.41
N VAL A 115 -5.92 40.22 6.35
CA VAL A 115 -5.17 39.98 5.12
C VAL A 115 -3.67 40.05 5.35
N PHE A 116 -3.23 41.04 6.12
CA PHE A 116 -1.82 41.22 6.44
C PHE A 116 -1.28 40.09 7.34
N GLU A 117 -2.09 39.57 8.27
CA GLU A 117 -1.71 38.38 9.05
C GLU A 117 -1.47 37.17 8.14
N SER A 118 -2.42 36.90 7.23
CA SER A 118 -2.32 35.80 6.28
C SER A 118 -1.11 35.96 5.35
N PHE A 119 -0.90 37.18 4.86
CA PHE A 119 0.28 37.54 4.08
C PHE A 119 1.57 37.25 4.84
N LEU A 120 1.71 37.74 6.08
CA LEU A 120 2.91 37.52 6.88
C LEU A 120 3.15 36.04 7.08
N LYS A 121 2.09 35.25 7.31
CA LYS A 121 2.22 33.81 7.56
C LYS A 121 2.81 33.11 6.34
N SER A 122 2.30 33.41 5.15
CA SER A 122 2.79 32.81 3.91
C SER A 122 4.16 33.35 3.49
N PHE A 123 4.43 34.65 3.73
CA PHE A 123 5.72 35.27 3.40
C PHE A 123 6.84 34.89 4.39
N SER A 124 6.50 34.52 5.63
CA SER A 124 7.47 34.14 6.67
C SER A 124 8.41 33.03 6.21
N GLY A 125 7.92 32.05 5.44
CA GLY A 125 8.76 30.99 4.87
C GLY A 125 9.86 31.52 3.96
N ILE A 126 9.55 32.55 3.15
CA ILE A 126 10.52 33.20 2.27
C ILE A 126 11.55 33.99 3.09
N VAL A 127 11.10 34.68 4.14
CA VAL A 127 11.99 35.42 5.04
C VAL A 127 12.94 34.49 5.79
N GLU A 128 12.46 33.36 6.30
CA GLU A 128 13.30 32.36 6.96
C GLU A 128 14.34 31.78 6.01
N ILE A 129 13.98 31.50 4.76
CA ILE A 129 14.92 31.05 3.73
C ILE A 129 15.97 32.13 3.43
N ALA A 130 15.56 33.40 3.31
CA ALA A 130 16.50 34.51 3.13
C ALA A 130 17.42 34.68 4.35
N LYS A 131 16.90 34.47 5.57
CA LYS A 131 17.65 34.52 6.83
C LYS A 131 18.76 33.47 6.87
N MET A 132 18.56 32.30 6.24
CA MET A 132 19.62 31.28 6.12
C MET A 132 20.82 31.74 5.28
N ALA A 133 20.63 32.72 4.39
CA ALA A 133 21.74 33.34 3.65
C ALA A 133 22.48 34.40 4.49
N ASP A 134 21.75 35.23 5.22
CA ASP A 134 22.28 36.21 6.19
C ASP A 134 21.16 36.65 7.17
N GLU A 135 21.46 36.70 8.46
CA GLU A 135 20.51 37.11 9.49
C GLU A 135 20.01 38.56 9.31
N ALA A 136 20.80 39.41 8.66
CA ALA A 136 20.43 40.79 8.35
C ALA A 136 19.17 40.91 7.47
N TYR A 137 18.89 39.92 6.62
CA TYR A 137 17.67 39.92 5.80
C TYR A 137 16.41 39.80 6.66
N GLY A 138 16.40 38.91 7.66
CA GLY A 138 15.28 38.79 8.59
C GLY A 138 14.98 40.10 9.32
N GLY A 139 16.02 40.81 9.76
CA GLY A 139 15.89 42.12 10.40
C GLY A 139 15.34 43.19 9.45
N ALA A 140 15.88 43.29 8.23
CA ALA A 140 15.43 44.28 7.24
C ALA A 140 13.96 44.09 6.85
N ALA A 141 13.52 42.84 6.61
CA ALA A 141 12.13 42.54 6.30
C ALA A 141 11.19 42.95 7.44
N THR A 142 11.56 42.57 8.67
CA THR A 142 10.78 42.89 9.87
C THR A 142 10.57 44.39 10.02
N GLN A 143 11.64 45.18 9.89
CA GLN A 143 11.57 46.63 10.03
C GLN A 143 10.64 47.27 8.99
N ILE A 144 10.79 46.88 7.73
CA ILE A 144 10.03 47.46 6.62
C ILE A 144 8.55 47.05 6.67
N LEU A 145 8.27 45.78 6.97
CA LEU A 145 6.90 45.28 7.10
C LEU A 145 6.16 45.87 8.29
N SER A 146 6.86 46.12 9.40
CA SER A 146 6.28 46.76 10.59
C SER A 146 5.92 48.21 10.33
N LEU A 147 6.80 48.94 9.64
CA LEU A 147 6.55 50.31 9.21
C LEU A 147 5.38 50.38 8.23
N PHE A 148 5.33 49.44 7.29
CA PHE A 148 4.25 49.30 6.33
C PHE A 148 2.91 49.05 7.04
N TYR A 149 2.84 48.04 7.92
CA TYR A 149 1.64 47.75 8.71
C TYR A 149 1.13 48.96 9.49
N ALA A 150 2.00 49.60 10.27
CA ALA A 150 1.64 50.76 11.07
C ALA A 150 1.10 51.91 10.19
N THR A 151 1.74 52.15 9.04
CA THR A 151 1.34 53.21 8.10
C THR A 151 -0.01 52.93 7.48
N ILE A 152 -0.25 51.71 6.97
CA ILE A 152 -1.51 51.35 6.32
C ILE A 152 -2.65 51.34 7.32
N LYS A 153 -2.46 50.75 8.50
CA LYS A 153 -3.48 50.70 9.56
C LYS A 153 -3.98 52.09 9.94
N VAL A 154 -3.08 53.07 10.03
CA VAL A 154 -3.42 54.45 10.43
C VAL A 154 -4.01 55.27 9.26
N LYS A 155 -3.44 55.15 8.05
CA LYS A 155 -3.70 56.11 6.97
C LYS A 155 -4.52 55.57 5.80
N ALA A 156 -4.55 54.27 5.62
CA ALA A 156 -5.04 53.63 4.41
C ALA A 156 -5.94 52.42 4.71
N ALA A 157 -6.37 52.27 5.96
CA ALA A 157 -7.28 51.22 6.37
C ALA A 157 -8.59 51.17 5.57
N ASN A 158 -8.99 52.24 4.86
CA ASN A 158 -10.18 52.22 4.02
C ASN A 158 -9.86 52.22 2.51
N ASP A 159 -8.60 52.03 2.13
CA ASP A 159 -8.17 51.97 0.74
C ASP A 159 -8.31 50.53 0.23
N GLU A 160 -9.32 50.30 -0.61
CA GLU A 160 -9.65 48.98 -1.15
C GLU A 160 -8.56 48.44 -2.09
N ALA A 161 -7.77 49.32 -2.73
CA ALA A 161 -6.76 48.91 -3.69
C ALA A 161 -5.57 48.19 -3.03
N ILE A 162 -5.08 48.70 -1.87
CA ILE A 162 -3.99 48.05 -1.12
C ILE A 162 -4.45 46.72 -0.51
N ILE A 163 -5.68 46.66 -0.03
CA ILE A 163 -6.28 45.44 0.53
C ILE A 163 -6.42 44.38 -0.57
N THR A 164 -6.96 44.76 -1.73
CA THR A 164 -7.13 43.86 -2.89
C THR A 164 -5.79 43.36 -3.42
N ALA A 165 -4.79 44.24 -3.54
CA ALA A 165 -3.44 43.85 -3.95
C ALA A 165 -2.82 42.84 -2.98
N MET A 166 -2.91 43.10 -1.67
CA MET A 166 -2.41 42.21 -0.63
C MET A 166 -3.14 40.85 -0.60
N HIS A 167 -4.45 40.83 -0.83
CA HIS A 167 -5.22 39.60 -1.00
C HIS A 167 -4.71 38.80 -2.18
N THR A 168 -4.58 39.44 -3.34
CA THR A 168 -4.12 38.79 -4.58
C THR A 168 -2.71 38.22 -4.42
N ILE A 169 -1.83 38.93 -3.71
CA ILE A 169 -0.48 38.44 -3.38
C ILE A 169 -0.54 37.23 -2.44
N THR A 170 -1.33 37.31 -1.37
CA THR A 170 -1.46 36.25 -0.36
C THR A 170 -1.99 34.96 -0.95
N ASP A 171 -3.01 35.02 -1.81
CA ASP A 171 -3.63 33.85 -2.45
C ASP A 171 -2.68 33.09 -3.39
N ARG A 172 -1.60 33.75 -3.82
CA ARG A 172 -0.60 33.18 -4.73
C ARG A 172 0.62 32.63 -4.02
N LEU A 173 0.82 32.99 -2.75
CA LEU A 173 1.92 32.50 -1.94
C LEU A 173 1.69 31.03 -1.51
N PRO A 174 2.64 30.12 -1.79
CA PRO A 174 2.66 28.80 -1.17
C PRO A 174 2.76 28.90 0.36
N ASP A 175 2.19 27.91 1.06
CA ASP A 175 2.38 27.79 2.51
C ASP A 175 3.87 27.60 2.83
N ALA A 176 4.34 28.25 3.90
CA ALA A 176 5.73 28.22 4.34
C ALA A 176 6.24 26.78 4.54
N GLN A 177 5.36 25.85 4.94
CA GLN A 177 5.69 24.44 5.12
C GLN A 177 6.12 23.73 3.83
N ILE A 178 5.61 24.19 2.67
CA ILE A 178 5.94 23.59 1.36
C ILE A 178 7.43 23.76 1.06
N TYR A 179 8.03 24.89 1.43
CA TYR A 179 9.45 25.12 1.16
C TYR A 179 10.37 24.15 1.92
N GLY A 180 9.99 23.71 3.12
CA GLY A 180 10.73 22.68 3.85
C GLY A 180 10.57 21.27 3.27
N GLN A 181 9.52 21.01 2.51
CA GLN A 181 9.26 19.72 1.85
C GLN A 181 9.84 19.64 0.44
N VAL A 182 10.16 20.78 -0.17
CA VAL A 182 10.76 20.86 -1.51
C VAL A 182 12.28 20.91 -1.38
N TYR A 183 13.00 20.17 -2.23
CA TYR A 183 14.46 20.22 -2.27
C TYR A 183 14.95 21.63 -2.59
N ALA A 184 16.07 22.03 -2.00
CA ALA A 184 16.72 23.27 -2.37
C ALA A 184 17.14 23.21 -3.86
N ASP A 185 16.53 24.08 -4.65
CA ASP A 185 16.70 24.17 -6.10
C ASP A 185 17.17 25.58 -6.44
N MET A 186 18.18 25.70 -7.30
CA MET A 186 18.77 27.00 -7.63
C MET A 186 17.77 27.95 -8.30
N THR A 187 16.88 27.41 -9.13
CA THR A 187 15.85 28.22 -9.80
C THR A 187 14.84 28.73 -8.77
N LEU A 188 14.36 27.86 -7.89
CA LEU A 188 13.47 28.24 -6.80
C LEU A 188 14.12 29.25 -5.85
N ALA A 189 15.38 29.07 -5.48
CA ALA A 189 16.13 30.00 -4.63
C ALA A 189 16.21 31.41 -5.22
N MET A 190 16.48 31.50 -6.53
CA MET A 190 16.49 32.78 -7.26
C MET A 190 15.11 33.43 -7.29
N MET A 191 14.05 32.65 -7.53
CA MET A 191 12.68 33.15 -7.51
C MET A 191 12.29 33.64 -6.11
N LEU A 192 12.67 32.92 -5.05
CA LEU A 192 12.42 33.31 -3.65
C LEU A 192 13.19 34.58 -3.28
N ALA A 193 14.45 34.72 -3.71
CA ALA A 193 15.23 35.93 -3.51
C ALA A 193 14.62 37.15 -4.23
N GLU A 194 14.09 36.93 -5.44
CA GLU A 194 13.37 37.97 -6.18
C GLU A 194 12.04 38.34 -5.51
N ALA A 195 11.25 37.36 -5.09
CA ALA A 195 10.02 37.58 -4.32
C ALA A 195 10.27 38.38 -3.05
N TYR A 196 11.32 38.02 -2.31
CA TYR A 196 11.75 38.75 -1.12
C TYR A 196 12.01 40.22 -1.47
N LYS A 197 12.88 40.48 -2.46
CA LYS A 197 13.22 41.83 -2.91
C LYS A 197 11.99 42.64 -3.33
N GLN A 198 11.15 42.08 -4.19
CA GLN A 198 9.97 42.76 -4.70
C GLN A 198 8.97 43.07 -3.58
N THR A 199 8.85 42.19 -2.59
CA THR A 199 7.98 42.39 -1.44
C THR A 199 8.46 43.56 -0.58
N ILE A 200 9.77 43.62 -0.35
CA ILE A 200 10.38 44.72 0.38
C ILE A 200 10.22 46.06 -0.36
N LEU A 201 10.40 46.07 -1.68
CA LEU A 201 10.19 47.25 -2.51
C LEU A 201 8.73 47.70 -2.53
N PHE A 202 7.79 46.76 -2.63
CA PHE A 202 6.35 47.00 -2.56
C PHE A 202 5.95 47.62 -1.22
N ALA A 203 6.33 46.99 -0.10
CA ALA A 203 6.02 47.50 1.25
C ALA A 203 6.59 48.91 1.47
N LYS A 204 7.82 49.16 1.02
CA LYS A 204 8.45 50.49 1.09
C LYS A 204 7.77 51.52 0.17
N GLY A 205 7.44 51.16 -1.06
CA GLY A 205 6.75 52.02 -2.02
C GLY A 205 5.36 52.43 -1.52
N ALA A 206 4.58 51.47 -1.04
CA ALA A 206 3.27 51.70 -0.45
C ALA A 206 3.37 52.59 0.80
N THR A 207 4.32 52.30 1.70
CA THR A 207 4.58 53.14 2.89
C THR A 207 4.83 54.61 2.51
N ARG A 208 5.71 54.87 1.54
CA ARG A 208 6.02 56.23 1.06
C ARG A 208 4.81 56.92 0.45
N TYR A 209 4.04 56.19 -0.36
CA TYR A 209 2.83 56.70 -0.99
C TYR A 209 1.83 57.21 0.07
N PHE A 210 1.60 56.42 1.12
CA PHE A 210 0.67 56.78 2.19
C PHE A 210 1.24 57.75 3.23
N GLN A 211 2.56 57.90 3.35
CA GLN A 211 3.17 58.92 4.21
C GLN A 211 2.98 60.36 3.69
N GLY A 212 2.83 60.57 2.37
CA GLY A 212 2.70 61.90 1.75
C GLY A 212 1.49 62.73 2.25
N ARG A 213 1.62 64.07 2.32
CA ARG A 213 0.55 64.99 2.74
C ARG A 213 -0.64 64.98 1.75
N GLY A 214 -1.87 65.14 2.27
CA GLY A 214 -3.13 64.90 1.53
C GLY A 214 -3.30 65.66 0.21
N ILE A 215 -2.78 66.88 0.08
CA ILE A 215 -2.84 67.67 -1.17
C ILE A 215 -1.86 67.12 -2.23
N THR A 216 -0.69 66.67 -1.81
CA THR A 216 0.30 66.03 -2.69
C THR A 216 -0.16 64.64 -3.15
N ARG A 217 -0.98 63.96 -2.33
CA ARG A 217 -1.62 62.68 -2.68
C ARG A 217 -2.70 62.86 -3.76
N ALA A 218 -3.57 63.86 -3.63
CA ALA A 218 -4.61 64.15 -4.62
C ALA A 218 -4.05 64.59 -5.99
N VAL A 219 -2.92 65.32 -5.99
CA VAL A 219 -2.24 65.74 -7.23
C VAL A 219 -1.44 64.60 -7.87
N ARG A 220 -0.85 63.69 -7.07
CA ARG A 220 -0.17 62.48 -7.58
C ARG A 220 -1.14 61.39 -8.03
N SER A 221 -2.30 61.24 -7.40
CA SER A 221 -3.30 60.23 -7.79
C SER A 221 -3.93 60.48 -9.17
N ILE A 222 -3.78 61.68 -9.73
CA ILE A 222 -4.21 62.02 -11.10
C ILE A 222 -3.16 61.59 -12.15
N GLY A 223 -1.90 61.32 -11.76
CA GLY A 223 -0.81 61.02 -12.70
C GLY A 223 0.03 59.76 -12.43
N SER A 224 0.00 59.17 -11.22
CA SER A 224 0.85 58.02 -10.85
C SER A 224 0.15 56.82 -10.15
N PRO A 225 -1.13 56.47 -10.39
CA PRO A 225 -1.72 55.24 -9.83
C PRO A 225 -1.14 53.95 -10.44
N THR A 226 -0.34 54.02 -11.51
CA THR A 226 0.23 52.86 -12.20
C THR A 226 1.36 52.18 -11.41
N GLU A 227 2.27 52.93 -10.79
CA GLU A 227 3.47 52.35 -10.15
C GLU A 227 3.15 51.31 -9.06
N PHE A 228 2.09 51.55 -8.29
CA PHE A 228 1.64 50.62 -7.25
C PHE A 228 1.01 49.35 -7.84
N SER A 229 0.20 49.50 -8.89
CA SER A 229 -0.42 48.39 -9.62
C SER A 229 0.64 47.53 -10.30
N ASP A 230 1.64 48.17 -10.93
CA ASP A 230 2.73 47.49 -11.64
C ASP A 230 3.59 46.64 -10.69
N LEU A 231 3.86 47.15 -9.47
CA LEU A 231 4.56 46.40 -8.42
C LEU A 231 3.74 45.22 -7.91
N ALA A 232 2.43 45.40 -7.70
CA ALA A 232 1.54 44.32 -7.30
C ALA A 232 1.44 43.23 -8.37
N GLU A 233 1.32 43.60 -9.65
CA GLU A 233 1.29 42.67 -10.77
C GLU A 233 2.60 41.89 -10.89
N THR A 234 3.74 42.58 -10.72
CA THR A 234 5.07 41.94 -10.70
C THR A 234 5.15 40.90 -9.57
N LEU A 235 4.68 41.22 -8.36
CA LEU A 235 4.66 40.28 -7.24
C LEU A 235 3.77 39.06 -7.51
N VAL A 236 2.57 39.29 -8.04
CA VAL A 236 1.64 38.21 -8.43
C VAL A 236 2.29 37.27 -9.44
N HIS A 237 3.02 37.81 -10.42
CA HIS A 237 3.75 37.00 -11.40
C HIS A 237 4.88 36.19 -10.74
N VAL A 238 5.70 36.81 -9.90
CA VAL A 238 6.79 36.13 -9.19
C VAL A 238 6.25 34.99 -8.30
N PHE A 239 5.21 35.24 -7.51
CA PHE A 239 4.62 34.21 -6.66
C PHE A 239 3.94 33.09 -7.43
N THR A 240 3.31 33.39 -8.56
CA THR A 240 2.75 32.37 -9.46
C THR A 240 3.86 31.46 -9.99
N ASN A 241 5.00 32.02 -10.39
CA ASN A 241 6.14 31.23 -10.85
C ASN A 241 6.75 30.36 -9.74
N ILE A 242 6.87 30.90 -8.52
CA ILE A 242 7.31 30.13 -7.35
C ILE A 242 6.38 28.94 -7.11
N ARG A 243 5.06 29.18 -7.09
CA ARG A 243 4.07 28.13 -6.88
C ARG A 243 4.17 27.02 -7.91
N VAL A 244 4.21 27.38 -9.20
CA VAL A 244 4.37 26.40 -10.29
C VAL A 244 5.68 25.60 -10.12
N ARG A 245 6.77 26.25 -9.73
CA ARG A 245 8.05 25.57 -9.50
C ARG A 245 7.98 24.61 -8.30
N CYS A 246 7.35 25.02 -7.20
CA CYS A 246 7.12 24.16 -6.04
C CYS A 246 6.27 22.94 -6.40
N GLU A 247 5.17 23.13 -7.14
CA GLU A 247 4.29 22.04 -7.62
C GLU A 247 5.06 21.06 -8.52
N ALA A 248 5.91 21.57 -9.42
CA ALA A 248 6.75 20.73 -10.28
C ALA A 248 7.77 19.91 -9.47
N LEU A 249 8.44 20.52 -8.48
CA LEU A 249 9.41 19.83 -7.63
C LEU A 249 8.77 18.82 -6.69
N LEU A 250 7.58 19.12 -6.14
CA LEU A 250 6.78 18.16 -5.37
C LEU A 250 6.37 16.97 -6.24
N SER A 251 5.90 17.22 -7.46
CA SER A 251 5.52 16.16 -8.41
C SER A 251 6.71 15.25 -8.75
N GLN A 252 7.89 15.84 -8.95
CA GLN A 252 9.12 15.09 -9.17
C GLN A 252 9.49 14.20 -7.97
N ARG A 253 9.34 14.73 -6.74
CA ARG A 253 9.59 13.97 -5.51
C ARG A 253 8.61 12.81 -5.34
N VAL A 254 7.32 13.03 -5.60
CA VAL A 254 6.31 11.98 -5.55
C VAL A 254 6.63 10.87 -6.56
N ALA A 255 6.99 11.23 -7.79
CA ALA A 255 7.38 10.25 -8.81
C ALA A 255 8.63 9.45 -8.39
N PHE A 256 9.64 10.11 -7.83
CA PHE A 256 10.84 9.44 -7.33
C PHE A 256 10.53 8.47 -6.17
N LEU A 257 9.73 8.89 -5.19
CA LEU A 257 9.31 8.04 -4.07
C LEU A 257 8.47 6.85 -4.53
N ALA A 258 7.61 7.03 -5.53
CA ALA A 258 6.83 5.93 -6.11
C ALA A 258 7.74 4.85 -6.72
N VAL A 259 8.78 5.25 -7.46
CA VAL A 259 9.77 4.32 -8.02
C VAL A 259 10.55 3.59 -6.92
N GLN A 260 11.00 4.30 -5.88
CA GLN A 260 11.71 3.68 -4.76
C GLN A 260 10.83 2.69 -3.99
N ASN A 261 9.57 3.04 -3.74
CA ASN A 261 8.62 2.15 -3.06
C ASN A 261 8.33 0.90 -3.89
N ALA A 262 8.17 1.03 -5.21
CA ALA A 262 7.99 -0.12 -6.10
C ALA A 262 9.19 -1.08 -6.05
N GLU A 263 10.41 -0.54 -6.02
CA GLU A 263 11.63 -1.34 -5.91
C GLU A 263 11.76 -2.03 -4.54
N LEU A 264 11.46 -1.32 -3.45
CA LEU A 264 11.46 -1.91 -2.10
C LEU A 264 10.43 -3.04 -1.98
N LEU A 265 9.21 -2.84 -2.52
CA LEU A 265 8.19 -3.90 -2.55
C LEU A 265 8.64 -5.11 -3.38
N ARG A 266 9.34 -4.89 -4.49
CA ARG A 266 9.93 -5.97 -5.31
C ARG A 266 10.98 -6.75 -4.52
N GLN A 267 11.85 -6.06 -3.78
CA GLN A 267 12.88 -6.71 -2.96
C GLN A 267 12.28 -7.49 -1.79
N LEU A 268 11.27 -6.93 -1.12
CA LEU A 268 10.53 -7.64 -0.07
C LEU A 268 9.90 -8.92 -0.61
N LYS A 269 9.24 -8.84 -1.78
CA LYS A 269 8.65 -10.02 -2.42
C LYS A 269 9.68 -11.12 -2.68
N LEU A 270 10.84 -10.77 -3.24
CA LEU A 270 11.91 -11.74 -3.50
C LEU A 270 12.45 -12.40 -2.22
N LEU A 271 12.60 -11.64 -1.14
CA LEU A 271 13.05 -12.17 0.15
C LEU A 271 11.98 -13.07 0.77
N THR A 272 10.72 -12.67 0.73
CA THR A 272 9.60 -13.48 1.23
C THR A 272 9.46 -14.78 0.43
N ASP A 273 9.56 -14.72 -0.89
CA ASP A 273 9.50 -15.91 -1.75
C ASP A 273 10.67 -16.86 -1.45
N GLY A 274 11.89 -16.32 -1.28
CA GLY A 274 13.07 -17.10 -0.89
C GLY A 274 12.92 -17.77 0.49
N GLN A 275 12.40 -17.03 1.47
CA GLN A 275 12.11 -17.57 2.80
C GLN A 275 11.05 -18.68 2.74
N ASN A 276 9.96 -18.48 2.01
CA ASN A 276 8.90 -19.48 1.86
C ASN A 276 9.43 -20.78 1.22
N ILE A 277 10.32 -20.68 0.22
CA ILE A 277 10.98 -21.86 -0.37
C ILE A 277 11.84 -22.60 0.66
N ASP A 278 12.57 -21.87 1.51
CA ASP A 278 13.38 -22.46 2.58
C ASP A 278 12.52 -23.12 3.67
N ARG A 279 11.33 -22.58 3.95
CA ARG A 279 10.32 -23.16 4.85
C ARG A 279 9.77 -24.47 4.29
N VAL A 280 9.32 -24.46 3.04
CA VAL A 280 8.86 -25.67 2.33
C VAL A 280 9.93 -26.75 2.37
N ARG A 281 11.20 -26.39 2.16
CA ARG A 281 12.33 -27.34 2.26
C ARG A 281 12.45 -28.02 3.63
N ARG A 282 12.16 -27.32 4.72
CA ARG A 282 12.22 -27.90 6.07
C ARG A 282 11.10 -28.90 6.30
N ILE A 283 9.86 -28.53 5.97
CA ILE A 283 8.72 -29.43 6.07
C ILE A 283 8.94 -30.67 5.20
N GLN A 284 9.39 -30.51 3.95
CA GLN A 284 9.66 -31.64 3.04
C GLN A 284 10.71 -32.62 3.58
N LYS A 285 11.73 -32.13 4.28
CA LYS A 285 12.72 -33.00 4.95
C LYS A 285 12.06 -33.85 6.04
N LEU A 286 11.14 -33.27 6.83
CA LEU A 286 10.39 -34.01 7.86
C LEU A 286 9.42 -35.04 7.24
N LEU A 287 8.91 -34.74 6.04
CA LEU A 287 8.09 -35.66 5.23
C LEU A 287 8.92 -36.76 4.53
N ASN A 288 10.24 -36.83 4.76
CA ASN A 288 11.16 -37.74 4.06
C ASN A 288 11.15 -37.64 2.52
N ARG A 289 10.70 -36.51 1.96
CA ARG A 289 10.68 -36.28 0.51
C ARG A 289 11.92 -35.45 0.10
N ARG A 290 12.67 -35.93 -0.89
CA ARG A 290 13.80 -35.19 -1.48
C ARG A 290 13.27 -34.14 -2.46
N GLN A 291 13.76 -32.91 -2.33
CA GLN A 291 13.32 -31.72 -3.07
C GLN A 291 13.68 -31.70 -4.57
N SER A 292 14.25 -32.77 -5.13
CA SER A 292 14.72 -32.75 -6.52
C SER A 292 13.58 -33.02 -7.49
N ASP A 293 13.16 -31.98 -8.22
CA ASP A 293 12.33 -32.02 -9.42
C ASP A 293 10.98 -32.74 -9.31
N THR A 294 10.32 -32.68 -8.15
CA THR A 294 9.02 -33.33 -7.92
C THR A 294 8.02 -33.04 -9.02
N LYS A 295 7.93 -31.78 -9.49
CA LYS A 295 6.97 -31.40 -10.52
C LYS A 295 7.25 -32.07 -11.88
N ASN A 296 8.49 -31.98 -12.38
CA ASN A 296 8.85 -32.56 -13.67
C ASN A 296 8.80 -34.09 -13.61
N ILE A 297 9.28 -34.69 -12.52
CA ILE A 297 9.26 -36.14 -12.32
C ILE A 297 7.82 -36.66 -12.24
N LEU A 298 6.92 -35.98 -11.51
CA LEU A 298 5.52 -36.40 -11.41
C LEU A 298 4.80 -36.28 -12.76
N ASP A 299 5.08 -35.22 -13.53
CA ASP A 299 4.54 -35.06 -14.88
C ASP A 299 5.05 -36.14 -15.84
N ASP A 300 6.34 -36.47 -15.76
CA ASP A 300 6.94 -37.55 -16.54
C ASP A 300 6.36 -38.91 -16.15
N GLN A 301 6.23 -39.19 -14.85
CA GLN A 301 5.60 -40.41 -14.32
C GLN A 301 4.15 -40.53 -14.77
N LEU A 302 3.37 -39.45 -14.71
CA LEU A 302 1.99 -39.42 -15.19
C LEU A 302 1.92 -39.76 -16.68
N ASN A 303 2.80 -39.16 -17.49
CA ASN A 303 2.86 -39.41 -18.93
C ASN A 303 3.32 -40.83 -19.28
N GLU A 304 4.35 -41.35 -18.59
CA GLU A 304 4.81 -42.73 -18.73
C GLU A 304 3.71 -43.71 -18.35
N ARG A 305 3.03 -43.47 -17.24
CA ARG A 305 1.90 -44.28 -16.79
C ARG A 305 0.77 -44.26 -17.79
N ARG A 306 0.43 -43.08 -18.32
CA ARG A 306 -0.60 -42.93 -19.36
C ARG A 306 -0.26 -43.75 -20.61
N LYS A 307 0.99 -43.68 -21.08
CA LYS A 307 1.47 -44.47 -22.23
C LYS A 307 1.39 -45.96 -21.94
N PHE A 308 1.85 -46.40 -20.78
CA PHE A 308 1.80 -47.78 -20.35
C PHE A 308 0.35 -48.30 -20.30
N LEU A 309 -0.54 -47.60 -19.60
CA LEU A 309 -1.96 -47.97 -19.51
C LEU A 309 -2.64 -47.97 -20.89
N SER A 310 -2.31 -47.02 -21.77
CA SER A 310 -2.84 -47.00 -23.14
C SER A 310 -2.37 -48.20 -23.95
N LEU A 311 -1.09 -48.58 -23.83
CA LEU A 311 -0.56 -49.76 -24.50
C LEU A 311 -1.25 -51.03 -23.99
N VAL A 312 -1.28 -51.18 -22.67
CA VAL A 312 -1.86 -52.34 -21.97
C VAL A 312 -3.34 -52.49 -22.30
N THR A 313 -4.12 -51.42 -22.18
CA THR A 313 -5.55 -51.45 -22.53
C THR A 313 -5.77 -51.73 -24.01
N ASN A 314 -4.91 -51.24 -24.92
CA ASN A 314 -5.03 -51.55 -26.35
C ASN A 314 -4.79 -53.02 -26.70
N HIS A 315 -4.03 -53.75 -25.90
CA HIS A 315 -3.78 -55.18 -26.05
C HIS A 315 -4.80 -56.06 -25.32
N SER A 316 -5.63 -55.48 -24.44
CA SER A 316 -6.76 -56.20 -23.82
C SER A 316 -7.76 -56.63 -24.89
N PRO A 317 -8.38 -57.82 -24.76
CA PRO A 317 -9.39 -58.32 -25.70
C PRO A 317 -10.40 -57.23 -26.05
N LYS A 318 -10.76 -57.12 -27.35
CA LYS A 318 -11.73 -56.11 -27.82
C LYS A 318 -13.10 -56.24 -27.16
N GLU A 319 -13.34 -57.38 -26.53
CA GLU A 319 -14.56 -57.76 -25.83
C GLU A 319 -14.62 -57.17 -24.41
N LEU A 320 -13.58 -56.57 -23.84
CA LEU A 320 -13.64 -56.00 -22.48
C LEU A 320 -13.90 -54.50 -22.46
N SER A 321 -14.79 -54.07 -21.55
CA SER A 321 -15.11 -52.66 -21.35
C SER A 321 -13.89 -51.87 -20.88
N ARG A 322 -13.72 -50.64 -21.39
CA ARG A 322 -12.64 -49.72 -21.00
C ARG A 322 -13.24 -48.44 -20.45
N MET A 323 -12.82 -48.02 -19.26
CA MET A 323 -13.26 -46.74 -18.70
C MET A 323 -12.33 -45.62 -19.16
N ARG A 324 -12.84 -44.71 -19.98
CA ARG A 324 -12.18 -43.45 -20.34
C ARG A 324 -12.73 -42.31 -19.49
N LEU A 325 -12.04 -41.16 -19.51
CA LEU A 325 -12.49 -39.97 -18.80
C LEU A 325 -13.93 -39.58 -19.16
N ARG A 326 -14.30 -39.59 -20.45
CA ARG A 326 -15.67 -39.30 -20.90
C ARG A 326 -16.74 -40.23 -20.29
N ASP A 327 -16.35 -41.48 -20.01
CA ASP A 327 -17.26 -42.47 -19.44
C ASP A 327 -17.43 -42.22 -17.93
N LEU A 328 -16.38 -41.71 -17.27
CA LEU A 328 -16.43 -41.21 -15.89
C LEU A 328 -17.28 -39.93 -15.79
N GLU A 329 -17.12 -38.98 -16.73
CA GLU A 329 -17.79 -37.68 -16.71
C GLU A 329 -19.31 -37.76 -16.81
N VAL A 330 -19.84 -38.80 -17.45
CA VAL A 330 -21.30 -39.04 -17.55
C VAL A 330 -21.88 -39.77 -16.34
N LEU A 331 -21.04 -40.24 -15.40
CA LEU A 331 -21.55 -40.93 -14.23
C LEU A 331 -22.29 -39.96 -13.30
N PRO A 332 -23.52 -40.29 -12.85
CA PRO A 332 -24.24 -39.49 -11.87
C PRO A 332 -23.44 -39.21 -10.60
N GLU A 333 -22.64 -40.17 -10.16
CA GLU A 333 -21.77 -40.06 -8.99
C GLU A 333 -20.63 -39.07 -9.22
N TYR A 334 -20.06 -39.04 -10.42
CA TYR A 334 -19.04 -38.07 -10.79
C TYR A 334 -19.63 -36.66 -10.88
N LEU A 335 -20.79 -36.50 -11.52
CA LEU A 335 -21.50 -35.21 -11.58
C LEU A 335 -21.87 -34.71 -10.19
N ALA A 336 -22.38 -35.59 -9.32
CA ALA A 336 -22.62 -35.25 -7.92
C ALA A 336 -21.33 -34.84 -7.20
N TRP A 337 -20.21 -35.51 -7.49
CA TRP A 337 -18.91 -35.16 -6.94
C TRP A 337 -18.38 -33.84 -7.48
N THR A 338 -18.62 -33.44 -8.72
CA THR A 338 -18.19 -32.12 -9.22
C THR A 338 -19.03 -31.00 -8.62
N ASP A 339 -20.35 -31.22 -8.50
CA ASP A 339 -21.33 -30.20 -8.13
C ASP A 339 -21.36 -29.90 -6.63
N THR A 340 -20.94 -30.84 -5.80
CA THR A 340 -20.94 -30.69 -4.33
C THR A 340 -19.82 -29.76 -3.83
N GLY A 341 -19.82 -29.46 -2.53
CA GLY A 341 -18.77 -28.69 -1.83
C GLY A 341 -17.49 -29.50 -1.64
N SER A 342 -17.03 -29.69 -0.41
CA SER A 342 -15.94 -30.63 -0.14
C SER A 342 -16.48 -32.07 -0.18
N SER A 343 -15.83 -32.97 -0.92
CA SER A 343 -16.32 -34.36 -1.07
C SER A 343 -15.24 -35.34 -1.50
N LEU A 344 -15.37 -36.60 -1.09
CA LEU A 344 -14.60 -37.74 -1.53
C LEU A 344 -15.46 -38.62 -2.46
N LEU A 345 -15.02 -38.83 -3.70
CA LEU A 345 -15.54 -39.83 -4.62
C LEU A 345 -14.69 -41.10 -4.50
N PHE A 346 -15.31 -42.16 -4.02
CA PHE A 346 -14.71 -43.49 -3.88
C PHE A 346 -15.16 -44.36 -5.06
N LEU A 347 -14.30 -44.47 -6.06
CA LEU A 347 -14.55 -45.26 -7.27
C LEU A 347 -13.89 -46.63 -7.10
N HIS A 348 -14.66 -47.70 -7.13
CA HIS A 348 -14.12 -49.04 -6.95
C HIS A 348 -14.72 -50.06 -7.90
N GLY A 349 -14.03 -51.18 -8.10
CA GLY A 349 -14.58 -52.30 -8.85
C GLY A 349 -13.58 -53.41 -9.08
N CYS A 350 -14.05 -54.50 -9.70
CA CYS A 350 -13.23 -55.63 -10.08
C CYS A 350 -12.78 -55.54 -11.54
N ASN A 351 -11.59 -56.07 -11.83
CA ASN A 351 -11.23 -56.45 -13.19
C ASN A 351 -12.02 -57.71 -13.60
N HIS A 352 -12.13 -57.94 -14.90
CA HIS A 352 -12.75 -59.16 -15.42
C HIS A 352 -11.93 -60.38 -15.03
N GLU A 353 -12.57 -61.52 -14.76
CA GLU A 353 -11.88 -62.74 -14.29
C GLU A 353 -10.81 -63.23 -15.28
N SER A 354 -10.99 -62.95 -16.57
CA SER A 354 -10.02 -63.31 -17.62
C SER A 354 -8.80 -62.38 -17.67
N GLU A 355 -8.81 -61.24 -16.98
CA GLU A 355 -7.66 -60.32 -16.92
C GLU A 355 -6.72 -60.71 -15.78
N THR A 356 -5.51 -61.15 -16.14
CA THR A 356 -4.41 -61.38 -15.19
C THR A 356 -3.66 -60.09 -14.84
N MET A 357 -4.14 -58.94 -15.29
CA MET A 357 -3.39 -57.71 -15.22
C MET A 357 -3.43 -57.12 -13.81
N PRO A 358 -2.28 -56.65 -13.29
CA PRO A 358 -2.21 -56.08 -11.95
C PRO A 358 -2.90 -54.72 -11.86
N GLN A 359 -3.13 -54.04 -12.99
CA GLN A 359 -3.70 -52.70 -13.04
C GLN A 359 -5.23 -52.73 -13.09
N SER A 360 -5.90 -51.84 -12.35
CA SER A 360 -7.36 -51.71 -12.51
C SER A 360 -7.70 -51.15 -13.88
N TRP A 361 -8.75 -51.69 -14.49
CA TRP A 361 -9.34 -51.15 -15.72
C TRP A 361 -9.82 -49.69 -15.58
N LEU A 362 -10.00 -49.19 -14.35
CA LEU A 362 -10.38 -47.82 -14.01
C LEU A 362 -9.19 -46.83 -14.10
N SER A 363 -7.95 -47.31 -14.03
CA SER A 363 -6.74 -46.48 -13.90
C SER A 363 -6.56 -45.46 -15.02
N LEU A 364 -6.98 -45.81 -16.25
CA LEU A 364 -6.79 -44.95 -17.42
C LEU A 364 -7.62 -43.67 -17.29
N ALA A 365 -8.88 -43.77 -16.87
CA ALA A 365 -9.74 -42.61 -16.65
C ALA A 365 -9.18 -41.67 -15.57
N VAL A 366 -8.55 -42.21 -14.52
CA VAL A 366 -7.94 -41.42 -13.44
C VAL A 366 -6.74 -40.62 -13.95
N VAL A 367 -5.85 -41.26 -14.71
CA VAL A 367 -4.68 -40.60 -15.28
C VAL A 367 -5.10 -39.51 -16.29
N ASP A 368 -6.10 -39.80 -17.12
CA ASP A 368 -6.69 -38.82 -18.03
C ASP A 368 -7.33 -37.64 -17.26
N LEU A 369 -8.03 -37.91 -16.15
CA LEU A 369 -8.62 -36.88 -15.29
C LEU A 369 -7.54 -35.96 -14.69
N VAL A 370 -6.47 -36.51 -14.13
CA VAL A 370 -5.36 -35.70 -13.58
C VAL A 370 -4.77 -34.82 -14.67
N ALA A 371 -4.55 -35.36 -15.86
CA ALA A 371 -4.03 -34.59 -16.99
C ALA A 371 -4.98 -33.45 -17.40
N ASP A 372 -6.29 -33.69 -17.39
CA ASP A 372 -7.30 -32.67 -17.70
C ASP A 372 -7.36 -31.58 -16.62
N LEU A 373 -7.42 -31.97 -15.34
CA LEU A 373 -7.41 -31.05 -14.21
C LEU A 373 -6.16 -30.16 -14.18
N LYS A 374 -4.99 -30.69 -14.56
CA LYS A 374 -3.74 -29.91 -14.66
C LYS A 374 -3.70 -29.00 -15.88
N LYS A 375 -4.41 -29.32 -16.96
CA LYS A 375 -4.46 -28.51 -18.18
C LYS A 375 -5.29 -27.24 -18.01
N ASP A 376 -6.36 -27.32 -17.23
CA ASP A 376 -7.25 -26.18 -16.91
C ASP A 376 -6.64 -25.22 -15.86
N THR A 377 -5.46 -24.68 -16.17
CA THR A 377 -4.76 -23.67 -15.35
C THR A 377 -5.55 -22.37 -15.18
N SER A 378 -6.46 -22.07 -16.11
CA SER A 378 -7.37 -20.92 -16.06
C SER A 378 -8.33 -20.95 -14.87
N SER A 379 -8.69 -22.14 -14.39
CA SER A 379 -9.62 -22.30 -13.28
C SER A 379 -9.01 -21.98 -11.91
N GLY A 380 -7.69 -21.77 -11.83
CA GLY A 380 -6.96 -21.53 -10.58
C GLY A 380 -6.89 -22.74 -9.64
N ARG A 381 -7.40 -23.91 -10.04
CA ARG A 381 -7.43 -25.11 -9.20
C ARG A 381 -6.02 -25.64 -8.93
N SER A 382 -5.83 -26.22 -7.75
CA SER A 382 -4.57 -26.89 -7.36
C SER A 382 -4.79 -28.39 -7.32
N VAL A 383 -3.90 -29.15 -7.95
CA VAL A 383 -4.08 -30.59 -8.17
C VAL A 383 -2.85 -31.32 -7.65
N ALA A 384 -3.04 -32.16 -6.63
CA ALA A 384 -2.05 -33.11 -6.16
C ALA A 384 -2.56 -34.53 -6.42
N PHE A 385 -1.66 -35.44 -6.78
CA PHE A 385 -2.05 -36.82 -7.09
C PHE A 385 -0.99 -37.82 -6.65
N GLU A 386 -1.42 -39.04 -6.34
CA GLU A 386 -0.53 -40.17 -6.06
C GLU A 386 -1.02 -41.41 -6.82
N LEU A 387 -0.09 -42.02 -7.55
CA LEU A 387 -0.30 -43.29 -8.26
C LEU A 387 0.45 -44.38 -7.49
N CYS A 388 -0.24 -44.99 -6.53
CA CYS A 388 0.37 -45.82 -5.51
C CYS A 388 1.10 -47.04 -6.08
N SER A 389 2.16 -47.43 -5.39
CA SER A 389 2.96 -48.61 -5.66
C SER A 389 3.10 -49.51 -4.43
N PRO A 390 3.40 -50.82 -4.61
CA PRO A 390 3.53 -51.74 -3.48
C PRO A 390 4.66 -51.45 -2.50
N GLN A 391 5.62 -50.58 -2.88
CA GLN A 391 6.73 -50.19 -2.02
C GLN A 391 6.39 -49.04 -1.07
N GLU A 392 5.28 -48.35 -1.31
CA GLU A 392 4.88 -47.16 -0.55
C GLU A 392 3.95 -47.53 0.59
N THR A 393 3.95 -46.70 1.64
CA THR A 393 2.95 -46.75 2.72
C THR A 393 1.89 -45.66 2.54
N VAL A 394 0.79 -45.75 3.28
CA VAL A 394 -0.25 -44.71 3.28
C VAL A 394 0.26 -43.36 3.82
N GLU A 395 1.27 -43.36 4.68
CA GLU A 395 1.99 -42.15 5.12
C GLU A 395 2.82 -41.53 3.98
N ASP A 396 3.41 -42.35 3.11
CA ASP A 396 4.13 -41.87 1.93
C ASP A 396 3.19 -41.14 0.97
N ILE A 397 1.96 -41.67 0.78
CA ILE A 397 0.91 -40.99 0.00
C ILE A 397 0.60 -39.62 0.60
N ALA A 398 0.30 -39.56 1.89
CA ALA A 398 -0.04 -38.30 2.55
C ALA A 398 1.12 -37.29 2.47
N SER A 399 2.35 -37.76 2.69
CA SER A 399 3.57 -36.97 2.55
C SER A 399 3.76 -36.42 1.14
N SER A 400 3.47 -37.23 0.11
CA SER A 400 3.51 -36.80 -1.28
C SER A 400 2.52 -35.68 -1.56
N LEU A 401 1.26 -35.87 -1.16
CA LEU A 401 0.20 -34.89 -1.40
C LEU A 401 0.50 -33.56 -0.71
N ILE A 402 0.94 -33.59 0.56
CA ILE A 402 1.34 -32.38 1.30
C ILE A 402 2.51 -31.69 0.59
N SER A 403 3.53 -32.45 0.19
CA SER A 403 4.70 -31.90 -0.51
C SER A 403 4.32 -31.24 -1.84
N GLN A 404 3.48 -31.89 -2.64
CA GLN A 404 2.99 -31.34 -3.92
C GLN A 404 2.22 -30.04 -3.72
N LEU A 405 1.36 -29.97 -2.70
CA LEU A 405 0.66 -28.74 -2.35
C LEU A 405 1.63 -27.65 -1.89
N LEU A 406 2.61 -27.96 -1.05
CA LEU A 406 3.58 -26.95 -0.62
C LEU A 406 4.47 -26.44 -1.78
N ASP A 407 4.81 -27.30 -2.74
CA ASP A 407 5.54 -26.93 -3.95
C ASP A 407 4.71 -26.02 -4.88
N MET A 408 3.40 -26.24 -4.97
CA MET A 408 2.50 -25.42 -5.79
C MET A 408 2.28 -24.03 -5.20
N GLN A 409 2.17 -23.91 -3.88
CA GLN A 409 1.94 -22.63 -3.21
C GLN A 409 2.76 -22.51 -1.91
N PRO A 410 4.05 -22.13 -2.00
CA PRO A 410 4.92 -21.95 -0.83
C PRO A 410 4.41 -20.90 0.16
N SER A 411 3.61 -19.93 -0.30
CA SER A 411 3.05 -18.87 0.53
C SER A 411 2.11 -19.38 1.63
N VAL A 412 1.64 -20.63 1.54
CA VAL A 412 0.87 -21.30 2.60
C VAL A 412 1.62 -21.29 3.93
N LEU A 413 2.96 -21.31 3.90
CA LEU A 413 3.83 -21.26 5.09
C LEU A 413 4.28 -19.82 5.43
N SER A 414 3.56 -18.78 5.00
CA SER A 414 3.96 -17.39 5.29
C SER A 414 3.85 -17.05 6.79
N ASP A 415 2.95 -17.71 7.51
CA ASP A 415 2.82 -17.59 8.98
C ASP A 415 3.83 -18.51 9.68
N ALA A 416 4.68 -17.91 10.51
CA ALA A 416 5.74 -18.63 11.22
C ALA A 416 5.19 -19.54 12.34
N GLU A 417 4.04 -19.21 12.94
CA GLU A 417 3.45 -20.07 13.97
C GLU A 417 2.84 -21.33 13.37
N ASP A 418 2.16 -21.21 12.23
CA ASP A 418 1.60 -22.34 11.51
C ASP A 418 2.71 -23.30 11.03
N GLU A 419 3.80 -22.75 10.48
CA GLU A 419 4.98 -23.54 10.11
C GLU A 419 5.51 -24.32 11.32
N ARG A 420 5.72 -23.64 12.46
CA ARG A 420 6.28 -24.25 13.66
C ARG A 420 5.38 -25.36 14.21
N GLU A 421 4.07 -25.16 14.21
CA GLU A 421 3.12 -26.20 14.65
C GLU A 421 3.12 -27.41 13.69
N MET A 422 3.17 -27.19 12.38
CA MET A 422 3.33 -28.28 11.40
C MET A 422 4.64 -29.04 11.62
N GLU A 423 5.77 -28.34 11.80
CA GLU A 423 7.06 -28.96 12.10
C GLU A 423 7.01 -29.80 13.37
N LEU A 424 6.44 -29.28 14.46
CA LEU A 424 6.33 -29.98 15.74
C LEU A 424 5.52 -31.28 15.63
N ARG A 425 4.42 -31.27 14.89
CA ARG A 425 3.57 -32.46 14.69
C ARG A 425 4.26 -33.52 13.84
N LEU A 426 4.93 -33.09 12.76
CA LEU A 426 5.71 -34.00 11.91
C LEU A 426 6.93 -34.57 12.65
N GLN A 427 7.58 -33.80 13.51
CA GLN A 427 8.70 -34.27 14.35
C GLN A 427 8.27 -35.31 15.39
N ARG A 428 7.14 -35.09 16.09
CA ARG A 428 6.60 -36.09 17.04
C ARG A 428 6.37 -37.45 16.38
N ASN A 429 5.92 -37.43 15.13
CA ASN A 429 5.74 -38.64 14.33
C ASN A 429 7.06 -39.35 13.98
N HIS A 430 8.15 -38.60 13.81
CA HIS A 430 9.46 -39.14 13.48
C HIS A 430 10.14 -39.75 14.73
N ASP A 431 10.02 -39.09 15.88
CA ASP A 431 10.67 -39.53 17.13
C ASP A 431 10.00 -40.76 17.75
N SER A 432 8.73 -41.00 17.44
CA SER A 432 7.95 -42.14 17.94
C SER A 432 8.26 -43.47 17.25
N GLY A 433 9.27 -43.53 16.38
CA GLY A 433 9.63 -44.70 15.55
C GLY A 433 10.10 -45.95 16.29
N HIS A 434 10.08 -45.96 17.63
CA HIS A 434 10.43 -47.12 18.45
C HIS A 434 9.28 -47.54 19.38
N ILE A 435 8.59 -48.60 18.95
CA ILE A 435 7.93 -49.63 19.79
C ILE A 435 6.58 -49.22 20.40
N SER A 436 5.50 -49.27 19.60
CA SER A 436 4.16 -49.61 20.12
C SER A 436 3.25 -50.12 18.98
N GLU A 437 2.91 -51.42 19.00
CA GLU A 437 2.00 -52.08 18.05
C GLU A 437 0.55 -51.55 18.07
N LYS A 438 0.22 -50.59 18.95
CA LYS A 438 -1.07 -49.88 18.99
C LYS A 438 -1.00 -48.42 18.49
N GLY A 439 0.14 -47.99 17.93
CA GLY A 439 0.43 -46.58 17.63
C GLY A 439 0.13 -46.07 16.21
N ASP A 440 -0.14 -46.94 15.23
CA ASP A 440 -0.15 -46.53 13.81
C ASP A 440 -1.26 -45.52 13.45
N SER A 441 -2.43 -45.60 14.08
CA SER A 441 -3.52 -44.63 13.85
C SER A 441 -3.14 -43.19 14.26
N SER A 442 -2.16 -43.00 15.13
CA SER A 442 -1.75 -41.68 15.61
C SER A 442 -0.88 -40.93 14.59
N ARG A 443 -0.12 -41.64 13.74
CA ARG A 443 0.78 -40.97 12.79
C ARG A 443 -0.01 -40.37 11.63
N LEU A 444 -0.92 -41.16 11.06
CA LEU A 444 -1.79 -40.73 9.97
C LEU A 444 -2.68 -39.53 10.36
N SER A 445 -3.10 -39.44 11.62
CA SER A 445 -3.89 -38.29 12.09
C SER A 445 -3.09 -36.98 12.05
N GLU A 446 -1.79 -37.01 12.35
CA GLU A 446 -0.95 -35.80 12.27
C GLU A 446 -0.71 -35.38 10.82
N TYR A 447 -0.47 -36.33 9.91
CA TYR A 447 -0.39 -36.02 8.46
C TYR A 447 -1.69 -35.42 7.94
N SER A 448 -2.83 -35.94 8.40
CA SER A 448 -4.15 -35.47 7.98
C SER A 448 -4.44 -34.08 8.51
N TRP A 449 -4.00 -33.78 9.74
CA TRP A 449 -4.04 -32.44 10.28
C TRP A 449 -3.19 -31.48 9.46
N VAL A 450 -1.93 -31.84 9.15
CA VAL A 450 -1.04 -30.99 8.33
C VAL A 450 -1.64 -30.79 6.93
N LEU A 451 -2.14 -31.84 6.29
CA LEU A 451 -2.80 -31.77 4.99
C LEU A 451 -4.00 -30.82 5.03
N LYS A 452 -4.83 -30.91 6.06
CA LYS A 452 -5.97 -30.01 6.27
C LYS A 452 -5.53 -28.56 6.45
N GLU A 453 -4.52 -28.30 7.29
CA GLU A 453 -4.01 -26.94 7.49
C GLU A 453 -3.43 -26.35 6.20
N VAL A 454 -2.71 -27.15 5.41
CA VAL A 454 -2.22 -26.73 4.10
C VAL A 454 -3.40 -26.38 3.18
N ILE A 455 -4.41 -27.25 3.07
CA ILE A 455 -5.60 -27.04 2.24
C ILE A 455 -6.38 -25.78 2.65
N ASP A 456 -6.53 -25.54 3.96
CA ASP A 456 -7.28 -24.39 4.49
C ASP A 456 -6.67 -23.04 4.12
N LYS A 457 -5.38 -23.01 3.76
CA LYS A 457 -4.66 -21.79 3.35
C LYS A 457 -4.70 -21.53 1.85
N TYR A 458 -5.21 -22.48 1.07
CA TYR A 458 -5.44 -22.26 -0.36
C TYR A 458 -6.66 -21.36 -0.57
N GLU A 459 -6.55 -20.42 -1.52
CA GLU A 459 -7.68 -19.57 -1.95
C GLU A 459 -8.55 -20.27 -2.99
N THR A 460 -8.03 -21.29 -3.65
CA THR A 460 -8.67 -22.00 -4.76
C THR A 460 -8.98 -23.45 -4.39
N PRO A 461 -9.94 -24.10 -5.09
CA PRO A 461 -10.28 -25.48 -4.79
C PRO A 461 -9.11 -26.44 -5.00
N VAL A 462 -8.90 -27.34 -4.03
CA VAL A 462 -7.84 -28.35 -4.05
C VAL A 462 -8.41 -29.70 -4.49
N TYR A 463 -7.77 -30.32 -5.48
CA TYR A 463 -8.10 -31.66 -5.97
C TYR A 463 -7.01 -32.64 -5.56
N LEU A 464 -7.39 -33.72 -4.89
CA LEU A 464 -6.52 -34.82 -4.51
C LEU A 464 -6.95 -36.06 -5.29
N VAL A 465 -6.05 -36.68 -6.05
CA VAL A 465 -6.35 -37.90 -6.81
C VAL A 465 -5.45 -39.03 -6.34
N ILE A 466 -6.03 -40.07 -5.75
CA ILE A 466 -5.32 -41.20 -5.15
C ILE A 466 -5.72 -42.47 -5.88
N SER A 467 -4.77 -43.16 -6.47
CA SER A 467 -5.03 -44.35 -7.28
C SER A 467 -4.33 -45.57 -6.68
N HIS A 468 -5.11 -46.58 -6.33
CA HIS A 468 -4.68 -47.89 -5.80
C HIS A 468 -4.01 -47.89 -4.42
N PRO A 469 -4.49 -47.14 -3.42
CA PRO A 469 -3.88 -47.12 -2.08
C PRO A 469 -3.93 -48.49 -1.39
N GLU A 470 -4.80 -49.41 -1.81
CA GLU A 470 -4.85 -50.80 -1.35
C GLU A 470 -3.64 -51.64 -1.74
N THR A 471 -2.85 -51.17 -2.71
CA THR A 471 -1.63 -51.87 -3.12
C THR A 471 -0.43 -51.52 -2.25
N CYS A 472 -0.50 -50.44 -1.48
CA CYS A 472 0.55 -50.03 -0.56
C CYS A 472 0.84 -51.11 0.49
N GLY A 473 2.05 -51.09 1.05
CA GLY A 473 2.48 -52.03 2.09
C GLY A 473 1.63 -51.99 3.36
N MET A 474 2.00 -52.80 4.36
CA MET A 474 1.31 -52.94 5.66
C MET A 474 0.83 -51.58 6.22
N GLY A 475 -0.47 -51.32 6.09
CA GLY A 475 -1.08 -50.07 6.51
C GLY A 475 -2.60 -50.23 6.61
N ASP A 476 -3.20 -49.56 7.59
CA ASP A 476 -4.64 -49.55 7.75
C ASP A 476 -5.27 -48.56 6.75
N LEU A 477 -5.56 -49.05 5.54
CA LEU A 477 -6.24 -48.28 4.49
C LEU A 477 -7.55 -47.65 5.01
N TRP A 478 -8.26 -48.33 5.90
CA TRP A 478 -9.50 -47.81 6.47
C TRP A 478 -9.24 -46.58 7.34
N SER A 479 -8.21 -46.61 8.19
CA SER A 479 -7.78 -45.43 8.94
C SER A 479 -7.36 -44.29 8.02
N PHE A 480 -6.70 -44.56 6.90
CA PHE A 480 -6.36 -43.55 5.91
C PHE A 480 -7.60 -42.91 5.27
N ILE A 481 -8.59 -43.70 4.84
CA ILE A 481 -9.86 -43.21 4.29
C ILE A 481 -10.61 -42.36 5.30
N ARG A 482 -10.72 -42.82 6.57
CA ARG A 482 -11.38 -42.06 7.64
C ARG A 482 -10.72 -40.70 7.88
N ASN A 483 -9.40 -40.67 7.83
CA ASN A 483 -8.63 -39.46 7.98
C ASN A 483 -8.90 -38.47 6.82
N LEU A 484 -8.92 -38.93 5.57
CA LEU A 484 -9.29 -38.08 4.43
C LEU A 484 -10.74 -37.58 4.51
N LEU A 485 -11.68 -38.41 4.96
CA LEU A 485 -13.06 -37.98 5.21
C LEU A 485 -13.14 -36.91 6.31
N SER A 486 -12.29 -37.01 7.35
CA SER A 486 -12.16 -35.97 8.36
C SER A 486 -11.66 -34.65 7.76
N VAL A 487 -10.66 -34.71 6.87
CA VAL A 487 -10.18 -33.52 6.13
C VAL A 487 -11.31 -32.91 5.30
N VAL A 488 -12.05 -33.72 4.54
CA VAL A 488 -13.19 -33.26 3.72
C VAL A 488 -14.27 -32.59 4.57
N ALA A 489 -14.58 -33.15 5.74
CA ALA A 489 -15.65 -32.66 6.60
C ALA A 489 -15.30 -31.36 7.35
N VAL A 490 -14.01 -31.11 7.62
CA VAL A 490 -13.55 -30.00 8.48
C VAL A 490 -12.81 -28.90 7.70
N ALA A 491 -12.37 -29.17 6.47
CA ALA A 491 -11.69 -28.17 5.65
C ALA A 491 -12.58 -26.95 5.39
N LYS A 492 -12.00 -25.77 5.60
CA LYS A 492 -12.63 -24.47 5.30
C LYS A 492 -12.67 -24.21 3.81
N ASN A 493 -11.63 -24.65 3.10
CA ASN A 493 -11.54 -24.55 1.65
C ASN A 493 -12.19 -25.77 0.96
N LYS A 494 -12.61 -25.59 -0.31
CA LYS A 494 -13.23 -26.65 -1.11
C LYS A 494 -12.19 -27.70 -1.49
N VAL A 495 -12.33 -28.92 -0.97
CA VAL A 495 -11.47 -30.06 -1.29
C VAL A 495 -12.24 -31.16 -2.02
N LYS A 496 -11.69 -31.62 -3.14
CA LYS A 496 -12.23 -32.70 -3.97
C LYS A 496 -11.27 -33.86 -4.01
N ILE A 497 -11.65 -34.97 -3.38
CA ILE A 497 -10.82 -36.18 -3.36
C ILE A 497 -11.45 -37.20 -4.31
N LEU A 498 -10.67 -37.73 -5.25
CA LEU A 498 -11.00 -38.96 -5.99
C LEU A 498 -10.08 -40.06 -5.49
N MET A 499 -10.65 -41.17 -5.03
CA MET A 499 -9.92 -42.35 -4.65
C MET A 499 -10.37 -43.54 -5.50
N VAL A 500 -9.41 -44.27 -6.09
CA VAL A 500 -9.69 -45.47 -6.88
C VAL A 500 -9.13 -46.70 -6.21
N VAL A 501 -9.98 -47.70 -5.97
CA VAL A 501 -9.64 -48.92 -5.24
C VAL A 501 -10.13 -50.16 -5.98
N ARG A 502 -9.32 -51.22 -5.98
CA ARG A 502 -9.71 -52.54 -6.45
C ARG A 502 -10.51 -53.31 -5.40
N THR A 503 -11.71 -53.73 -5.76
CA THR A 503 -12.64 -54.40 -4.82
C THR A 503 -12.11 -55.77 -4.40
N GLU A 504 -11.26 -56.40 -5.22
CA GLU A 504 -10.65 -57.70 -4.93
C GLU A 504 -9.65 -57.64 -3.75
N PHE A 505 -9.06 -56.47 -3.51
CA PHE A 505 -8.11 -56.26 -2.41
C PHE A 505 -8.74 -55.56 -1.22
N TRP A 506 -9.71 -54.67 -1.46
CA TRP A 506 -10.41 -53.96 -0.40
C TRP A 506 -11.83 -53.59 -0.80
N ASN A 507 -12.80 -54.06 -0.02
CA ASN A 507 -14.23 -53.88 -0.32
C ASN A 507 -14.88 -52.88 0.64
N ILE A 508 -15.29 -51.72 0.10
CA ILE A 508 -15.99 -50.69 0.89
C ILE A 508 -17.35 -51.17 1.41
N ASP A 509 -18.02 -52.05 0.67
CA ASP A 509 -19.37 -52.52 0.99
C ASP A 509 -19.42 -53.22 2.36
N GLU A 510 -18.34 -53.90 2.73
CA GLU A 510 -18.16 -54.57 4.04
C GLU A 510 -17.96 -53.59 5.21
N ARG A 511 -17.62 -52.34 4.90
CA ARG A 511 -17.30 -51.28 5.87
C ARG A 511 -18.31 -50.14 5.87
N LEU A 512 -19.33 -50.17 5.00
CA LEU A 512 -20.39 -49.17 4.94
C LEU A 512 -21.11 -49.00 6.28
N SER A 513 -21.24 -50.07 7.07
CA SER A 513 -21.83 -50.00 8.43
C SER A 513 -21.00 -49.18 9.41
N ASP A 514 -19.68 -49.12 9.20
CA ASP A 514 -18.74 -48.39 10.04
C ASP A 514 -18.67 -46.90 9.63
N ILE A 515 -19.15 -46.56 8.43
CA ILE A 515 -19.26 -45.19 7.95
C ILE A 515 -20.53 -44.57 8.54
N GLY A 516 -20.36 -43.48 9.30
CA GLY A 516 -21.49 -42.73 9.84
C GLY A 516 -22.44 -42.25 8.73
N LYS A 517 -23.75 -42.50 8.88
CA LYS A 517 -24.80 -42.10 7.91
C LYS A 517 -24.74 -40.62 7.53
N SER A 518 -24.30 -39.77 8.47
CA SER A 518 -24.12 -38.34 8.26
C SER A 518 -23.17 -37.99 7.11
N LEU A 519 -22.17 -38.81 6.80
CA LEU A 519 -21.22 -38.56 5.71
C LEU A 519 -21.85 -38.78 4.32
N PHE A 520 -22.81 -39.71 4.21
CA PHE A 520 -23.58 -39.90 2.99
C PHE A 520 -24.65 -38.82 2.83
N GLU A 521 -25.36 -38.50 3.93
CA GLU A 521 -26.42 -37.48 3.94
C GLU A 521 -25.85 -36.09 3.59
N SER A 522 -24.66 -35.76 4.09
CA SER A 522 -23.94 -34.52 3.75
C SER A 522 -23.24 -34.56 2.38
N ARG A 523 -23.26 -35.70 1.67
CA ARG A 523 -22.53 -35.94 0.41
C ARG A 523 -21.01 -35.72 0.52
N HIS A 524 -20.44 -35.85 1.71
CA HIS A 524 -18.99 -35.84 1.91
C HIS A 524 -18.34 -37.12 1.39
N LEU A 525 -19.09 -38.23 1.32
CA LEU A 525 -18.69 -39.46 0.67
C LEU A 525 -19.69 -39.82 -0.44
N ILE A 526 -19.17 -40.06 -1.64
CA ILE A 526 -19.89 -40.55 -2.81
C ILE A 526 -19.20 -41.83 -3.25
N VAL A 527 -19.94 -42.93 -3.37
CA VAL A 527 -19.39 -44.24 -3.74
C VAL A 527 -19.91 -44.64 -5.10
N ALA A 528 -19.02 -45.09 -5.99
CA ALA A 528 -19.35 -45.57 -7.31
C ALA A 528 -18.67 -46.93 -7.55
N ARG A 529 -19.48 -47.99 -7.71
CA ARG A 529 -18.99 -49.32 -8.05
C ARG A 529 -19.06 -49.57 -9.56
N ARG A 530 -17.95 -49.96 -10.19
CA ARG A 530 -17.84 -50.26 -11.61
C ARG A 530 -16.98 -51.51 -11.81
N ASP A 531 -17.64 -52.64 -11.95
CA ASP A 531 -16.99 -53.90 -12.30
C ASP A 531 -16.81 -53.99 -13.82
N GLN A 532 -15.67 -54.50 -14.29
CA GLN A 532 -15.38 -54.64 -15.70
C GLN A 532 -16.30 -55.71 -16.30
N THR A 533 -16.95 -55.39 -17.43
CA THR A 533 -17.89 -56.30 -18.10
C THR A 533 -17.45 -56.59 -19.52
N GLU A 534 -17.93 -57.70 -20.06
CA GLU A 534 -17.83 -57.96 -21.50
C GLU A 534 -18.74 -56.97 -22.25
N VAL A 535 -18.19 -56.35 -23.30
CA VAL A 535 -18.93 -55.50 -24.23
C VAL A 535 -19.71 -56.43 -25.14
N ASP A 536 -21.03 -56.40 -25.07
CA ASP A 536 -21.89 -57.12 -26.00
C ASP A 536 -21.65 -56.60 -27.43
N VAL A 537 -20.80 -57.32 -28.18
CA VAL A 537 -20.50 -57.00 -29.59
C VAL A 537 -21.69 -57.32 -30.52
N GLN A 538 -22.76 -57.94 -30.00
CA GLN A 538 -23.91 -58.40 -30.80
C GLN A 538 -24.93 -57.30 -31.18
N GLY A 539 -24.67 -56.03 -30.85
CA GLY A 539 -25.62 -54.92 -31.06
C GLY A 539 -25.26 -53.90 -32.15
N PHE A 540 -24.22 -54.12 -32.97
CA PHE A 540 -23.82 -53.21 -34.05
C PHE A 540 -24.10 -53.75 -35.46
#